data_AF-A0A2S5M7W0-F1
#
_entry.id   AF-A0A2S5M7W0-F1
#
_cell.length_a   1.000
_cell.length_b   1.000
_cell.length_c   1.000
_cell.angle_alpha   90.00
_cell.angle_beta   90.00
_cell.angle_gamma   90.00
#
_symmetry.space_group_name_H-M   'P 1'
#
loop_
_entity.id
_entity.type
_entity.pdbx_description
1 polymer ?
#
loop_
_entity_poly.entity_id
_entity_poly.type
_entity_poly.pdbx_seq_one_letter_code
_entity_poly.pdbx_strand_id
1 'polypeptide(L)'
;MFQTFDSAKLPIFWKDVGESVWSYAELMVNATWFYADCKVTDGVDTVTSTYLLSASSQIGDLIKHPEISIRSLYIVSPPYINGTDSWKMSPLAKISAGKIRYEGCEGDIEIYELGNGEKLYSSCEINNDEQIENIKILYS
;
A
#
# COMPACT_ATOMS: atom_id res chain seq x y z
N MET A 1 -6.13 2.13 -6.37
CA MET A 1 -5.54 3.00 -7.43
C MET A 1 -5.91 4.45 -7.15
N PHE A 2 -4.94 5.37 -7.23
CA PHE A 2 -5.20 6.81 -7.08
C PHE A 2 -5.37 7.47 -8.45
N GLN A 3 -6.33 8.40 -8.55
CA GLN A 3 -6.57 9.20 -9.73
C GLN A 3 -6.41 10.68 -9.39
N THR A 4 -5.92 11.47 -10.35
CA THR A 4 -5.87 12.94 -10.26
C THR A 4 -6.61 13.53 -11.46
N PHE A 5 -6.97 14.81 -11.38
CA PHE A 5 -7.71 15.53 -12.40
C PHE A 5 -7.01 16.84 -12.71
N ASP A 6 -6.91 17.23 -13.98
CA ASP A 6 -6.27 18.49 -14.41
C ASP A 6 -6.78 19.73 -13.64
N SER A 7 -8.05 19.75 -13.25
CA SER A 7 -8.65 20.82 -12.42
C SER A 7 -8.07 20.92 -11.00
N ALA A 8 -7.47 19.84 -10.49
CA ALA A 8 -6.78 19.80 -9.20
C ALA A 8 -5.30 20.20 -9.30
N LYS A 9 -4.77 20.46 -10.51
CA LYS A 9 -3.36 20.79 -10.71
C LYS A 9 -3.04 22.16 -10.12
N LEU A 10 -2.03 22.23 -9.28
CA LEU A 10 -1.57 23.49 -8.70
C LEU A 10 -0.47 24.12 -9.57
N PRO A 11 -0.51 25.44 -9.82
CA PRO A 11 0.49 26.15 -10.61
C PRO A 11 1.74 26.47 -9.77
N ILE A 12 2.43 25.44 -9.28
CA ILE A 12 3.65 25.59 -8.46
C ILE A 12 4.88 25.71 -9.35
N PHE A 13 5.67 26.76 -9.13
CA PHE A 13 6.86 27.08 -9.94
C PHE A 13 8.16 26.46 -9.40
N TRP A 14 8.18 25.94 -8.18
CA TRP A 14 9.32 25.23 -7.58
C TRP A 14 9.02 23.73 -7.57
N LYS A 15 9.20 23.09 -8.71
CA LYS A 15 9.04 21.64 -8.89
C LYS A 15 10.10 21.14 -9.84
N ASP A 16 10.51 19.89 -9.70
CA ASP A 16 11.49 19.32 -10.61
C ASP A 16 10.87 18.99 -11.98
N VAL A 17 11.74 18.74 -12.95
CA VAL A 17 11.33 18.37 -14.32
C VAL A 17 10.55 17.06 -14.27
N GLY A 18 9.33 17.08 -14.80
CA GLY A 18 8.43 15.92 -14.79
C GLY A 18 7.48 15.84 -13.59
N GLU A 19 7.67 16.66 -12.56
CA GLU A 19 6.77 16.67 -11.40
C GLU A 19 5.50 17.49 -11.66
N SER A 20 4.42 17.12 -10.99
CA SER A 20 3.19 17.93 -10.93
C SER A 20 2.62 17.83 -9.52
N VAL A 21 2.13 18.96 -9.00
CA VAL A 21 1.51 19.01 -7.68
C VAL A 21 0.00 19.13 -7.85
N TRP A 22 -0.72 18.34 -7.07
CA TRP A 22 -2.18 18.24 -7.11
C TRP A 22 -2.77 18.60 -5.75
N SER A 23 -3.88 19.32 -5.72
CA SER A 23 -4.58 19.68 -4.49
C SER A 23 -5.31 18.50 -3.84
N TYR A 24 -5.69 17.50 -4.64
CA TYR A 24 -6.31 16.27 -4.17
C TYR A 24 -6.09 15.12 -5.15
N ALA A 25 -6.28 13.90 -4.67
CA ALA A 25 -6.40 12.70 -5.47
C ALA A 25 -7.67 11.94 -5.05
N GLU A 26 -8.30 11.25 -5.99
CA GLU A 26 -9.41 10.34 -5.75
C GLU A 26 -8.88 8.93 -5.56
N LEU A 27 -9.46 8.19 -4.59
CA LEU A 27 -9.28 6.76 -4.48
C LEU A 27 -10.33 6.06 -5.36
N MET A 28 -9.97 5.72 -6.59
CA MET A 28 -10.89 5.21 -7.62
C MET A 28 -11.59 3.90 -7.23
N VAL A 29 -10.90 3.05 -6.46
CA VAL A 29 -11.45 1.81 -5.92
C VAL A 29 -11.35 1.90 -4.41
N ASN A 30 -12.49 1.78 -3.73
CA ASN A 30 -12.57 1.74 -2.28
C ASN A 30 -11.90 0.44 -1.77
N ALA A 31 -10.58 0.40 -1.75
CA ALA A 31 -9.73 -0.73 -1.41
C ALA A 31 -8.59 -0.26 -0.50
N THR A 32 -7.83 -1.22 0.04
CA THR A 32 -6.62 -0.93 0.81
C THR A 32 -5.58 -0.17 -0.02
N TRP A 33 -4.81 0.67 0.66
CA TRP A 33 -3.62 1.32 0.10
C TRP A 33 -2.55 1.43 1.18
N PHE A 34 -1.32 1.81 0.81
CA PHE A 34 -0.18 1.81 1.74
C PHE A 34 0.42 3.20 1.88
N TYR A 35 0.82 3.50 3.11
CA TYR A 35 1.55 4.71 3.45
C TYR A 35 2.97 4.29 3.84
N ALA A 36 3.96 4.73 3.07
CA ALA A 36 5.37 4.46 3.35
C ALA A 36 6.07 5.76 3.74
N ASP A 37 6.54 5.84 4.98
CA ASP A 37 7.47 6.87 5.44
C ASP A 37 8.89 6.44 5.08
N CYS A 38 9.56 7.21 4.25
CA CYS A 38 10.85 6.87 3.67
C CYS A 38 11.90 7.95 3.96
N LYS A 39 13.15 7.51 4.06
CA LYS A 39 14.31 8.39 3.89
C LYS A 39 14.77 8.29 2.45
N VAL A 40 14.97 9.44 1.82
CA VAL A 40 15.53 9.55 0.47
C VAL A 40 16.88 10.24 0.59
N THR A 41 17.93 9.64 0.04
CA THR A 41 19.30 10.17 0.11
C THR A 41 19.84 10.37 -1.29
N ASP A 42 20.24 11.60 -1.63
CA ASP A 42 20.84 11.95 -2.93
C ASP A 42 22.39 11.87 -2.92
N GLY A 43 22.94 11.22 -1.90
CA GLY A 43 24.38 11.09 -1.66
C GLY A 43 24.99 12.24 -0.83
N VAL A 44 24.28 13.36 -0.66
CA VAL A 44 24.74 14.50 0.14
C VAL A 44 23.76 14.78 1.28
N ASP A 45 22.47 14.87 0.96
CA ASP A 45 21.41 15.19 1.89
C ASP A 45 20.45 14.01 2.07
N THR A 46 19.90 13.87 3.28
CA THR A 46 18.85 12.90 3.57
C THR A 46 17.57 13.65 3.91
N VAL A 47 16.55 13.49 3.07
CA VAL A 47 15.22 14.06 3.29
C VAL A 47 14.22 12.97 3.67
N THR A 48 13.20 13.36 4.42
CA THR A 48 12.07 12.46 4.70
C THR A 48 11.01 12.69 3.64
N SER A 49 10.58 11.61 2.98
CA SER A 49 9.53 11.64 1.97
C SER A 49 8.48 10.59 2.28
N THR A 50 7.23 10.86 1.93
CA THR A 50 6.12 9.94 2.11
C THR A 50 5.60 9.50 0.76
N TYR A 51 5.47 8.19 0.58
CA TYR A 51 4.88 7.59 -0.61
C TYR A 51 3.50 7.02 -0.28
N LEU A 52 2.51 7.40 -1.08
CA LEU A 52 1.18 6.78 -1.08
C LEU A 52 1.15 5.74 -2.20
N LEU A 53 1.02 4.48 -1.84
CA LEU A 53 1.12 3.35 -2.77
C LEU A 53 -0.24 2.68 -2.89
N SER A 54 -0.66 2.46 -4.12
CA SER A 54 -1.98 1.89 -4.41
C SER A 54 -2.00 0.37 -4.51
N ALA A 55 -0.83 -0.27 -4.58
CA ALA A 55 -0.65 -1.71 -4.68
C ALA A 55 0.60 -2.15 -3.92
N SER A 56 0.58 -3.39 -3.41
CA SER A 56 1.68 -3.93 -2.60
C SER A 56 2.98 -4.08 -3.39
N SER A 57 2.89 -4.38 -4.69
CA SER A 57 4.03 -4.53 -5.60
C SER A 57 4.92 -3.28 -5.64
N GLN A 58 4.31 -2.09 -5.47
CA GLN A 58 5.02 -0.82 -5.46
C GLN A 58 5.94 -0.66 -4.23
N ILE A 59 5.67 -1.38 -3.14
CA ILE A 59 6.60 -1.46 -1.99
C ILE A 59 7.88 -2.17 -2.42
N GLY A 60 7.74 -3.28 -3.16
CA GLY A 60 8.89 -3.99 -3.73
C GLY A 60 9.68 -3.12 -4.71
N ASP A 61 9.02 -2.24 -5.46
CA ASP A 61 9.70 -1.30 -6.34
C ASP A 61 10.45 -0.21 -5.55
N LEU A 62 9.85 0.34 -4.48
CA LEU A 62 10.54 1.28 -3.58
C LEU A 62 11.82 0.67 -2.98
N ILE A 63 11.78 -0.58 -2.53
CA ILE A 63 12.94 -1.24 -1.89
C ILE A 63 14.09 -1.46 -2.88
N LYS A 64 13.79 -1.57 -4.19
CA LYS A 64 14.83 -1.71 -5.22
C LYS A 64 15.56 -0.39 -5.51
N HIS A 65 15.00 0.76 -5.09
CA HIS A 65 15.66 2.05 -5.26
C HIS A 65 16.73 2.23 -4.18
N PRO A 66 18.03 2.27 -4.52
CA PRO A 66 19.11 2.29 -3.53
C PRO A 66 19.14 3.56 -2.67
N GLU A 67 18.55 4.64 -3.18
CA GLU A 67 18.46 5.93 -2.49
C GLU A 67 17.31 6.00 -1.48
N ILE A 68 16.40 5.02 -1.52
CA ILE A 68 15.19 4.99 -0.69
C ILE A 68 15.33 3.92 0.39
N SER A 69 15.10 4.34 1.64
CA SER A 69 14.98 3.43 2.77
C SER A 69 13.61 3.61 3.43
N ILE A 70 12.82 2.56 3.48
CA ILE A 70 11.52 2.57 4.17
C ILE A 70 11.77 2.56 5.68
N ARG A 71 11.34 3.62 6.37
CA ARG A 71 11.43 3.76 7.83
C ARG A 71 10.23 3.13 8.53
N SER A 72 9.03 3.37 8.00
CA SER A 72 7.82 2.74 8.51
C SER A 72 6.79 2.58 7.41
N LEU A 73 6.07 1.47 7.47
CA LEU A 73 5.06 1.10 6.49
C LEU A 73 3.74 0.86 7.20
N TYR A 74 2.66 1.38 6.62
CA TYR A 74 1.32 1.22 7.14
C TYR A 74 0.40 0.79 6.03
N ILE A 75 -0.59 -0.01 6.40
CA ILE A 75 -1.75 -0.28 5.57
C ILE A 75 -2.89 0.65 6.00
N VAL A 76 -3.54 1.27 5.02
CA VAL A 76 -4.76 2.03 5.21
C VAL A 76 -5.90 1.21 4.63
N SER A 77 -6.82 0.81 5.50
CA SER A 77 -7.84 -0.21 5.22
C SER A 77 -9.24 0.37 5.39
N PRO A 78 -10.18 0.04 4.49
CA PRO A 78 -11.57 0.43 4.64
C PRO A 78 -12.29 -0.42 5.71
N PRO A 79 -13.43 0.08 6.24
CA PRO A 79 -14.28 -0.61 7.24
C PRO A 79 -14.50 -2.10 6.97
N TYR A 80 -14.84 -2.44 5.72
CA TYR A 80 -15.21 -3.80 5.34
C TYR A 80 -14.01 -4.77 5.30
N ILE A 81 -12.77 -4.27 5.28
CA ILE A 81 -11.54 -5.09 5.38
C ILE A 81 -11.07 -5.20 6.83
N ASN A 82 -11.15 -4.11 7.59
CA ASN A 82 -10.62 -4.06 8.95
C ASN A 82 -11.64 -4.46 10.04
N GLY A 83 -12.90 -4.73 9.65
CA GLY A 83 -13.96 -5.13 10.57
C GLY A 83 -14.38 -4.03 11.56
N THR A 84 -14.09 -2.77 11.26
CA THR A 84 -14.46 -1.60 12.09
C THR A 84 -15.43 -0.68 11.34
N ASP A 85 -15.94 0.35 12.00
CA ASP A 85 -16.89 1.32 11.40
C ASP A 85 -16.20 2.45 10.62
N SER A 86 -14.86 2.48 10.58
CA SER A 86 -14.10 3.57 9.96
C SER A 86 -12.86 3.08 9.21
N TRP A 87 -12.30 3.95 8.38
CA TRP A 87 -10.96 3.73 7.84
C TRP A 87 -9.94 3.64 8.96
N LYS A 88 -8.94 2.76 8.79
CA LYS A 88 -7.90 2.56 9.79
C LYS A 88 -6.53 2.47 9.13
N MET A 89 -5.59 3.26 9.66
CA MET A 89 -4.17 3.19 9.32
C MET A 89 -3.46 2.37 10.40
N SER A 90 -2.94 1.21 10.04
CA SER A 90 -2.30 0.26 10.95
C SER A 90 -0.85 0.00 10.53
N PRO A 91 0.10 -0.09 11.48
CA PRO A 91 1.47 -0.50 11.17
C PRO A 91 1.49 -1.87 10.50
N LEU A 92 2.20 -1.98 9.38
CA LEU A 92 2.28 -3.19 8.58
C LEU A 92 3.63 -3.87 8.83
N ALA A 93 3.59 -5.13 9.23
CA ALA A 93 4.78 -5.93 9.52
C ALA A 93 5.15 -6.86 8.36
N LYS A 94 4.17 -7.45 7.69
CA LYS A 94 4.42 -8.43 6.62
C LYS A 94 3.32 -8.41 5.57
N ILE A 95 3.70 -8.64 4.32
CA ILE A 95 2.78 -8.90 3.22
C ILE A 95 3.11 -10.28 2.66
N SER A 96 2.08 -11.10 2.50
CA SER A 96 2.16 -12.37 1.77
C SER A 96 1.10 -12.39 0.68
N ALA A 97 1.32 -13.20 -0.36
CA ALA A 97 0.32 -13.51 -1.37
C ALA A 97 0.10 -15.02 -1.46
N GLY A 98 -1.14 -15.42 -1.70
CA GLY A 98 -1.53 -16.80 -1.93
C GLY A 98 -2.63 -16.91 -2.97
N LYS A 99 -3.12 -18.13 -3.17
CA LYS A 99 -4.19 -18.45 -4.10
C LYS A 99 -5.42 -18.92 -3.33
N ILE A 100 -6.59 -18.43 -3.72
CA ILE A 100 -7.88 -18.94 -3.25
C ILE A 100 -8.58 -19.70 -4.38
N ARG A 101 -9.29 -20.76 -4.03
CA ARG A 101 -10.20 -21.46 -4.95
C ARG A 101 -11.61 -21.31 -4.45
N TYR A 102 -12.41 -20.52 -5.16
CA TYR A 102 -13.82 -20.33 -4.85
C TYR A 102 -14.65 -20.65 -6.10
N GLU A 103 -15.59 -21.60 -5.96
CA GLU A 103 -16.51 -22.02 -7.05
C GLU A 103 -15.84 -22.31 -8.40
N GLY A 104 -14.62 -22.88 -8.38
CA GLY A 104 -13.86 -23.22 -9.60
C GLY A 104 -13.11 -22.06 -10.24
N CYS A 105 -13.14 -20.87 -9.64
CA CYS A 105 -12.29 -19.74 -9.98
C CYS A 105 -11.06 -19.70 -9.06
N GLU A 106 -9.88 -19.50 -9.64
CA GLU A 106 -8.64 -19.25 -8.90
C GLU A 106 -8.42 -17.73 -8.81
N GLY A 107 -8.33 -17.21 -7.59
CA GLY A 107 -8.07 -15.79 -7.31
C GLY A 107 -6.75 -15.61 -6.57
N ASP A 108 -6.11 -14.46 -6.78
CA ASP A 108 -5.01 -14.00 -5.94
C ASP A 108 -5.56 -13.32 -4.68
N ILE A 109 -4.95 -13.61 -3.53
CA ILE A 109 -5.25 -12.93 -2.28
C ILE A 109 -3.97 -12.44 -1.63
N GLU A 110 -4.01 -11.25 -1.05
CA GLU A 110 -2.95 -10.74 -0.19
C GLU A 110 -3.33 -10.86 1.28
N ILE A 111 -2.35 -11.19 2.09
CA ILE A 111 -2.43 -11.30 3.54
C ILE A 111 -1.52 -10.22 4.13
N TYR A 112 -2.10 -9.37 4.97
CA TYR A 112 -1.43 -8.26 5.62
C TYR A 112 -1.32 -8.56 7.12
N GLU A 113 -0.11 -8.85 7.59
CA GLU A 113 0.16 -9.02 9.03
C GLU A 113 0.54 -7.66 9.62
N LEU A 114 -0.25 -7.21 10.60
CA LEU A 114 -0.07 -5.95 11.29
C LEU A 114 0.99 -6.06 12.39
N GLY A 115 1.50 -4.92 12.86
CA GLY A 115 2.52 -4.88 13.93
C GLY A 115 2.07 -5.47 15.27
N ASN A 116 0.76 -5.65 15.49
CA ASN A 116 0.18 -6.31 16.67
C ASN A 116 -0.05 -7.83 16.45
N GLY A 117 0.30 -8.39 15.29
CA GLY A 117 0.09 -9.78 14.91
C GLY A 117 -1.29 -10.09 14.32
N GLU A 118 -2.20 -9.12 14.23
CA GLU A 118 -3.48 -9.25 13.56
C GLU A 118 -3.28 -9.40 12.04
N LYS A 119 -4.14 -10.19 11.38
CA LYS A 119 -4.11 -10.37 9.93
C LYS A 119 -5.33 -9.73 9.29
N LEU A 120 -5.09 -8.98 8.22
CA LEU A 120 -6.11 -8.53 7.29
C LEU A 120 -5.93 -9.26 5.97
N TYR A 121 -7.02 -9.43 5.23
CA TYR A 121 -7.03 -10.07 3.92
C TYR A 121 -7.51 -9.06 2.89
N SER A 122 -7.02 -9.14 1.65
CA SER A 122 -7.47 -8.24 0.58
C SER A 122 -8.92 -8.47 0.14
N SER A 123 -9.59 -9.51 0.64
CA SER A 123 -11.01 -9.80 0.46
C SER A 123 -11.69 -9.96 1.82
N CYS A 124 -12.89 -9.40 1.97
CA CYS A 124 -13.71 -9.55 3.18
C CYS A 124 -14.39 -10.92 3.31
N GLU A 125 -14.35 -11.73 2.25
CA GLU A 125 -14.90 -13.10 2.25
C GLU A 125 -13.97 -14.09 2.94
N ILE A 126 -12.71 -13.71 3.14
CA ILE A 126 -11.67 -14.55 3.75
C ILE A 126 -11.26 -13.95 5.09
N ASN A 127 -11.29 -14.77 6.14
CA ASN A 127 -10.95 -14.36 7.50
C ASN A 127 -9.89 -15.24 8.18
N ASN A 128 -9.37 -16.25 7.46
CA ASN A 128 -8.35 -17.15 7.95
C ASN A 128 -7.53 -17.74 6.78
N ASP A 129 -6.42 -18.40 7.12
CA ASP A 129 -5.48 -18.93 6.13
C ASP A 129 -5.92 -20.30 5.54
N GLU A 130 -6.97 -20.95 6.06
CA GLU A 130 -7.33 -22.34 5.70
C GLU A 130 -7.71 -22.50 4.22
N GLN A 131 -8.23 -21.43 3.61
CA GLN A 131 -8.68 -21.41 2.22
C GLN A 131 -7.59 -20.91 1.25
N ILE A 132 -6.38 -20.62 1.77
CA ILE A 132 -5.30 -20.00 1.03
C ILE A 132 -4.19 -21.01 0.75
N GLU A 133 -3.99 -21.31 -0.51
CA GLU A 133 -2.93 -22.18 -1.00
C GLU A 133 -1.68 -21.36 -1.40
N ASN A 134 -0.51 -22.00 -1.40
CA ASN A 134 0.73 -21.47 -1.99
C ASN A 134 1.19 -20.11 -1.45
N ILE A 135 1.05 -19.87 -0.14
CA ILE A 135 1.43 -18.60 0.49
C ILE A 135 2.94 -18.32 0.31
N LYS A 136 3.25 -17.13 -0.20
CA LYS A 136 4.60 -16.60 -0.40
C LYS A 136 4.72 -15.22 0.24
N ILE A 137 5.83 -14.97 0.93
CA ILE A 137 6.13 -13.65 1.50
C ILE A 137 6.56 -12.71 0.37
N LEU A 138 5.94 -11.53 0.32
CA LEU A 138 6.27 -10.43 -0.60
C LEU A 138 7.13 -9.36 0.10
N TYR A 139 6.88 -9.12 1.40
CA TYR A 139 7.59 -8.14 2.22
C TYR A 139 7.58 -8.56 3.69
N SER A 140 8.68 -8.36 4.42
CA SER A 140 8.84 -8.61 5.85
C SER A 140 9.94 -7.74 6.46
#